data_AF-A0A842X1Z5-F1
#
_entry.id   AF-A0A842X1Z5-F1
#
_cell.length_a   1.000
_cell.length_b   1.000
_cell.length_c   1.000
_cell.angle_alpha   90.00
_cell.angle_beta   90.00
_cell.angle_gamma   90.00
#
_symmetry.space_group_name_H-M   'P 1'
#
loop_
_entity.id
_entity.type
_entity.pdbx_description
1 polymer ?
#
loop_
_entity_poly.entity_id
_entity_poly.type
_entity_poly.pdbx_seq_one_letter_code
_entity_poly.pdbx_strand_id
1 'polypeptide(L)' 'MPNENTLFCPKCASRDIYIEYHREKTEGEYDERWDEYFCNSCEYGWNSRIDSEVNQV' A
#
# COMPACT_ATOMS: atom_id res chain seq x y z
N MET A 1 -9.35 10.58 19.88
CA MET A 1 -7.88 10.55 19.96
C MET A 1 -7.41 9.78 18.74
N PRO A 2 -6.52 10.35 17.90
CA PRO A 2 -6.21 9.74 16.61
C PRO A 2 -5.41 8.44 16.82
N ASN A 3 -5.83 7.37 16.15
CA ASN A 3 -5.04 6.16 16.00
C ASN A 3 -3.83 6.51 15.10
N GLU A 4 -2.69 6.87 15.70
CA GLU A 4 -1.42 7.00 14.98
C GLU A 4 -0.95 5.61 14.54
N ASN A 5 -1.50 5.13 13.43
CA ASN A 5 -0.80 4.19 12.57
C ASN A 5 0.39 4.96 11.99
N THR A 6 1.51 4.96 12.72
CA THR A 6 2.75 5.50 12.20
C THR A 6 3.23 4.52 11.14
N LEU A 7 3.03 4.89 9.87
CA LEU A 7 3.51 4.10 8.75
C LEU A 7 5.05 4.14 8.74
N PHE A 8 5.67 2.97 8.73
CA PHE A 8 7.13 2.81 8.63
C PHE A 8 7.46 1.97 7.41
N CYS A 9 8.57 2.28 6.76
CA CYS A 9 9.09 1.43 5.69
C CYS A 9 9.50 0.06 6.28
N PRO A 10 8.97 -1.06 5.77
CA PRO A 10 9.29 -2.39 6.31
C PRO A 10 10.76 -2.78 6.07
N LYS A 11 11.46 -2.12 5.15
CA LYS A 11 12.85 -2.40 4.79
C LYS A 11 13.87 -1.63 5.64
N CYS A 12 13.61 -0.36 5.94
CA CYS A 12 14.58 0.53 6.60
C CYS A 12 14.03 1.27 7.82
N ALA A 13 12.78 1.04 8.20
CA ALA A 13 12.07 1.73 9.27
C ALA A 13 12.00 3.27 9.13
N SER A 14 12.30 3.80 7.94
CA SER A 14 12.12 5.23 7.65
C SER A 14 10.65 5.61 7.70
N ARG A 15 10.40 6.87 8.09
CA ARG A 15 9.08 7.51 8.10
C ARG A 15 8.84 8.37 6.86
N ASP A 16 9.86 8.51 6.00
CA ASP A 16 9.76 9.26 4.75
C ASP A 16 9.13 8.38 3.67
N ILE A 17 7.79 8.39 3.65
CA ILE A 17 6.95 7.53 2.82
C ILE A 17 5.95 8.39 2.06
N TYR A 18 5.98 8.27 0.74
CA TYR A 18 4.97 8.79 -0.18
C TYR A 18 3.86 7.75 -0.34
N ILE A 19 2.61 8.20 -0.41
CA ILE A 19 1.43 7.32 -0.56
C ILE A 19 0.61 7.82 -1.75
N GLU A 20 0.34 6.92 -2.69
CA GLU A 20 -0.52 7.16 -3.84
C GLU A 20 -1.78 6.29 -3.73
N TYR A 21 -2.95 6.93 -3.91
CA TYR A 21 -4.23 6.26 -3.82
C TYR A 21 -4.70 5.86 -5.21
N HIS A 22 -4.92 4.58 -5.42
CA HIS A 22 -5.38 4.05 -6.69
C HIS A 22 -6.81 3.53 -6.59
N ARG A 23 -7.58 3.85 -7.62
CA ARG A 23 -8.93 3.34 -7.80
C ARG A 23 -9.11 3.00 -9.26
N GLU A 24 -9.36 1.73 -9.52
CA GLU A 24 -9.67 1.24 -10.85
C GLU A 24 -11.12 0.75 -10.88
N LYS A 25 -11.84 1.21 -11.90
CA LYS A 25 -13.21 0.77 -12.14
C LYS A 25 -13.22 0.01 -13.45
N THR A 26 -13.20 -1.31 -13.35
CA THR A 26 -13.37 -2.19 -14.51
C THR A 26 -14.86 -2.24 -14.85
N GLU A 27 -15.22 -1.92 -16.10
CA GLU A 27 -16.62 -2.00 -16.54
C GLU A 27 -17.10 -3.45 -16.47
N GLY A 28 -17.93 -3.76 -15.47
CA GLY A 28 -18.64 -5.04 -15.34
C GLY A 28 -18.27 -5.87 -14.13
N GLU A 29 -17.07 -5.73 -13.57
CA GLU A 29 -16.56 -6.60 -12.50
C GLU A 29 -15.63 -5.82 -11.55
N TYR A 30 -16.17 -5.40 -10.40
CA TYR A 30 -15.47 -4.90 -9.20
C TYR A 30 -14.86 -3.47 -9.22
N ASP A 31 -15.03 -2.74 -8.09
CA ASP A 31 -14.38 -1.45 -7.79
C ASP A 31 -13.13 -1.74 -6.95
N GLU A 32 -11.97 -1.83 -7.61
CA GLU A 32 -10.71 -2.15 -6.96
C GLU A 32 -10.06 -0.88 -6.40
N ARG A 33 -9.69 -0.93 -5.13
CA ARG A 33 -9.07 0.17 -4.39
C ARG A 33 -7.85 -0.34 -3.66
N TRP A 34 -6.71 0.31 -3.89
CA TRP A 34 -5.47 0.03 -3.17
C TRP A 34 -4.65 1.29 -3.02
N ASP A 35 -3.75 1.25 -2.05
CA ASP A 35 -2.77 2.30 -1.79
C ASP A 35 -1.40 1.77 -2.19
N GLU A 36 -0.62 2.57 -2.90
CA GLU A 36 0.78 2.32 -3.16
C GLU A 36 1.63 3.18 -2.23
N TYR A 37 2.60 2.55 -1.59
CA TYR A 37 3.48 3.15 -0.59
C TYR A 37 4.91 3.13 -1.14
N PHE A 38 5.59 4.26 -1.11
CA PHE A 38 6.96 4.39 -1.58
C PHE A 38 7.86 5.03 -0.52
N CYS A 39 8.91 4.34 -0.10
CA CYS A 39 9.88 4.90 0.83
C CYS A 39 10.99 5.65 0.08
N ASN A 40 11.06 6.97 0.26
CA ASN A 40 12.08 7.81 -0.37
C ASN A 40 13.50 7.53 0.14
N SER A 41 13.65 7.02 1.38
CA SER A 41 14.97 6.79 1.97
C SER A 41 15.70 5.55 1.42
N CYS A 42 14.96 4.56 0.92
CA CYS A 42 15.55 3.32 0.41
C CYS A 42 14.96 2.85 -0.93
N GLU A 43 14.17 3.73 -1.56
CA GLU A 43 13.50 3.53 -2.86
C GLU A 43 12.71 2.22 -2.91
N TYR A 44 12.07 1.85 -1.79
CA TYR A 44 11.29 0.62 -1.65
C TYR A 44 9.79 0.92 -1.80
N GLY A 45 9.15 0.30 -2.79
CA GLY A 45 7.71 0.35 -3.02
C GLY A 45 7.00 -0.91 -2.52
N TRP A 46 5.81 -0.75 -1.93
CA TRP A 46 4.86 -1.83 -1.60
C TRP A 46 3.44 -1.31 -1.74
N ASN A 47 2.43 -2.18 -1.84
CA ASN A 47 1.03 -1.76 -1.96
C ASN A 47 0.14 -2.48 -0.93
N SER A 48 -1.07 -1.96 -0.73
CA SER A 48 -2.11 -2.62 0.10
C SER A 48 -2.98 -3.59 -0.69
N ARG A 49 -2.63 -3.92 -1.95
CA ARG A 49 -3.33 -4.97 -2.69
C ARG A 49 -3.10 -6.27 -1.93
N ILE A 50 -4.17 -6.78 -1.33
CA ILE A 50 -4.23 -8.17 -0.94
C ILE A 50 -4.50 -8.90 -2.25
N ASP A 51 -3.45 -9.35 -2.94
CA ASP A 51 -3.60 -10.38 -3.96
C ASP A 51 -4.34 -11.55 -3.27
N SER A 52 -5.62 -11.74 -3.60
CA SER A 52 -6.39 -12.89 -3.10
C SER A 52 -5.79 -14.23 -3.58
N GLU A 53 -4.72 -14.21 -4.36
CA GLU A 53 -3.97 -15.37 -4.81
C GLU A 53 -2.73 -15.70 -3.94
N VAL A 54 -2.37 -14.89 -2.94
CA VAL A 54 -1.26 -15.17 -2.02
C VAL A 54 -1.78 -15.43 -0.60
N ASN A 55 -2.72 -16.38 -0.47
CA ASN A 55 -3.11 -16.93 0.84
C ASN A 55 -3.71 -18.35 0.74
N GLN A 56 -3.00 -19.24 0.04
CA GLN A 56 -3.12 -20.68 0.23
C GLN A 56 -1.74 -21.28 0.51
N VAL A 57 -1.24 -21.10 1.74
CA VAL A 57 -0.20 -21.97 2.32
C VAL A 57 -0.55 -22.26 3.77
#